data_AF-A0AAD1H341-F1
#
_entry.id   AF-A0AAD1H341-F1
#
_cell.length_a   1.000
_cell.length_b   1.000
_cell.length_c   1.000
_cell.angle_alpha   90.00
_cell.angle_beta   90.00
_cell.angle_gamma   90.00
#
_symmetry.space_group_name_H-M   'P 1'
#
loop_
_entity.id
_entity.type
_entity.pdbx_description
1 polymer ?
#
loop_
_entity_poly.entity_id
_entity_poly.type
_entity_poly.pdbx_seq_one_letter_code
_entity_poly.pdbx_strand_id
1 'polypeptide(L)'
;MSTLTVRRGPRPKLPCHRDPDLWFADSPADLERAKALCTQCPIRRQCLAEALERGEPWGVWGGEILERGTIVSRKRPRGRPRKEVVAA
;
A
#
# COMPACT_ATOMS: atom_id res chain seq x y z
N MET A 1 -10.95 -36.21 -18.33
CA MET A 1 -11.09 -34.81 -17.90
C MET A 1 -10.22 -34.62 -16.67
N SER A 2 -8.98 -34.17 -16.84
CA SER A 2 -7.99 -34.08 -15.76
C SER A 2 -8.36 -32.97 -14.79
N THR A 3 -8.72 -33.34 -13.57
CA THR A 3 -8.79 -32.45 -12.42
C THR A 3 -7.37 -32.00 -12.08
N LEU A 4 -7.00 -30.80 -12.54
CA LEU A 4 -5.80 -30.09 -12.10
C LEU A 4 -5.92 -29.83 -10.60
N THR A 5 -5.38 -30.76 -9.82
CA THR A 5 -5.16 -30.59 -8.39
C THR A 5 -4.12 -29.49 -8.24
N VAL A 6 -4.58 -28.26 -7.92
CA VAL A 6 -3.72 -27.13 -7.59
C VAL A 6 -2.88 -27.53 -6.39
N ARG A 7 -1.62 -27.88 -6.62
CA ARG A 7 -0.63 -28.06 -5.56
C ARG A 7 -0.45 -26.73 -4.86
N ARG A 8 -1.06 -26.57 -3.68
CA ARG A 8 -0.82 -25.41 -2.81
C ARG A 8 0.59 -25.50 -2.25
N GLY A 9 1.49 -24.72 -2.84
CA GLY A 9 2.81 -24.46 -2.27
C GLY A 9 2.71 -23.69 -0.94
N PRO A 10 3.82 -23.58 -0.19
CA PRO A 10 3.86 -22.82 1.05
C PRO A 10 3.53 -21.34 0.78
N ARG A 11 2.65 -20.76 1.60
CA ARG A 11 2.29 -19.34 1.49
C ARG A 11 3.55 -18.48 1.74
N PRO A 12 3.92 -17.57 0.82
CA PRO A 12 5.06 -16.69 1.04
C PRO A 12 4.83 -15.83 2.28
N LYS A 13 5.87 -15.64 3.09
CA LYS A 13 5.82 -14.72 4.24
C LYS A 13 5.83 -13.29 3.71
N LEU A 14 4.69 -12.62 3.81
CA LEU A 14 4.54 -11.25 3.35
C LEU A 14 4.89 -10.27 4.48
N PRO A 15 5.64 -9.19 4.20
CA PRO A 15 5.95 -8.18 5.22
C PRO A 15 4.72 -7.62 5.93
N CYS A 16 3.62 -7.40 5.19
CA CYS A 16 2.37 -6.84 5.71
C CYS A 16 1.63 -7.72 6.71
N HIS A 17 1.95 -9.02 6.80
CA HIS A 17 1.31 -9.91 7.79
C HIS A 17 1.93 -9.80 9.19
N ARG A 18 3.10 -9.17 9.33
CA ARG A 18 3.79 -9.06 10.63
C ARG A 18 3.24 -7.96 11.51
N ASP A 19 2.84 -6.84 10.92
CA ASP A 19 2.33 -5.67 11.63
C ASP A 19 1.31 -4.95 10.73
N PRO A 20 0.06 -5.44 10.66
CA PRO A 20 -0.94 -4.88 9.74
C PRO A 20 -1.20 -3.39 9.93
N ASP A 21 -1.16 -2.90 11.16
CA ASP A 21 -1.47 -1.50 11.51
C ASP A 21 -0.53 -0.51 10.81
N LEU A 22 0.73 -0.91 10.57
CA LEU A 22 1.69 -0.11 9.83
C LEU A 22 1.29 0.14 8.36
N TRP A 23 0.69 -0.84 7.69
CA TRP A 23 0.24 -0.71 6.29
C TRP A 23 -1.01 0.16 6.15
N PHE A 24 -1.73 0.32 7.27
CA PHE A 24 -2.93 1.13 7.41
C PHE A 24 -2.68 2.23 8.46
N ALA A 25 -1.50 2.85 8.44
CA ALA A 25 -1.19 3.95 9.33
C ALA A 25 -1.76 5.28 8.78
N ASP A 26 -2.17 6.17 9.68
CA ASP A 26 -2.58 7.52 9.29
C ASP A 26 -1.38 8.45 9.03
N SER A 27 -0.26 8.17 9.72
CA SER A 27 0.99 8.94 9.71
C SER A 27 1.74 8.81 8.38
N PRO A 28 2.11 9.91 7.72
CA PRO A 28 2.94 9.86 6.52
C PRO A 28 4.29 9.15 6.74
N ALA A 29 4.89 9.25 7.92
CA ALA A 29 6.17 8.62 8.21
C ALA A 29 6.05 7.08 8.29
N ASP A 30 4.97 6.59 8.89
CA ASP A 30 4.71 5.16 8.99
C ASP A 30 4.34 4.56 7.62
N LEU A 31 3.58 5.28 6.80
CA LEU A 31 3.30 4.86 5.42
C LEU A 31 4.57 4.76 4.57
N GLU A 32 5.52 5.71 4.68
CA GLU A 32 6.81 5.59 3.99
C GLU A 32 7.63 4.40 4.52
N ARG A 33 7.58 4.12 5.83
CA ARG A 33 8.19 2.90 6.41
C ARG A 33 7.56 1.64 5.82
N ALA A 34 6.23 1.58 5.72
CA ALA A 34 5.51 0.45 5.12
C ALA A 34 5.90 0.25 3.63
N LYS A 35 6.02 1.34 2.85
CA LYS A 35 6.51 1.28 1.46
C LYS A 35 7.91 0.68 1.38
N ALA A 36 8.83 1.14 2.23
CA ALA A 36 10.20 0.64 2.27
C ALA A 36 10.24 -0.86 2.60
N LEU A 37 9.44 -1.32 3.58
CA LEU A 37 9.33 -2.74 3.92
C LEU A 37 8.71 -3.58 2.79
N CYS A 38 7.88 -2.97 1.94
CA CYS A 38 7.24 -3.66 0.82
C CYS A 38 8.23 -4.03 -0.31
N THR A 39 9.40 -3.38 -0.39
CA THR A 39 10.34 -3.50 -1.53
C THR A 39 10.74 -4.93 -1.90
N GLN A 40 10.89 -5.81 -0.89
CA GLN A 40 11.29 -7.21 -1.05
C GLN A 40 10.11 -8.18 -1.18
N CYS A 41 8.87 -7.68 -1.20
CA CYS A 41 7.68 -8.53 -1.28
C CYS A 41 7.59 -9.18 -2.69
N PRO A 42 7.38 -10.51 -2.78
CA PRO A 42 7.36 -11.21 -4.07
C PRO A 42 6.13 -10.92 -4.93
N ILE A 43 5.05 -10.40 -4.34
CA ILE A 43 3.75 -10.21 -5.02
C ILE A 43 3.38 -8.74 -5.22
N ARG A 44 4.33 -7.81 -5.13
CA ARG A 44 4.06 -6.35 -5.16
C ARG A 44 3.15 -5.92 -6.30
N ARG A 45 3.46 -6.35 -7.53
CA ARG A 45 2.70 -5.97 -8.74
C ARG A 45 1.26 -6.47 -8.69
N GLN A 46 1.06 -7.73 -8.33
CA GLN A 46 -0.28 -8.31 -8.19
C GLN A 46 -1.07 -7.65 -7.06
N CYS A 47 -0.42 -7.42 -5.91
CA CYS A 47 -1.02 -6.74 -4.76
C CYS A 47 -1.48 -5.33 -5.11
N LEU A 48 -0.67 -4.55 -5.86
CA LEU A 48 -1.07 -3.22 -6.31
C LEU A 48 -2.24 -3.28 -7.29
N ALA A 49 -2.19 -4.18 -8.27
CA ALA A 49 -3.25 -4.32 -9.27
C ALA A 49 -4.61 -4.64 -8.61
N GLU A 50 -4.63 -5.61 -7.69
CA GLU A 50 -5.84 -5.98 -6.94
C GLU A 50 -6.37 -4.82 -6.09
N ALA A 51 -5.47 -4.05 -5.44
CA ALA A 51 -5.88 -2.93 -4.61
C ALA A 51 -6.53 -1.80 -5.45
N LEU A 52 -6.02 -1.58 -6.66
CA LEU A 52 -6.59 -0.62 -7.60
C LEU A 52 -7.94 -1.11 -8.15
N GLU A 53 -8.03 -2.38 -8.51
CA GLU A 53 -9.28 -2.99 -9.00
C GLU A 53 -10.40 -2.92 -7.95
N ARG A 54 -10.06 -3.17 -6.68
CA ARG A 54 -10.99 -3.06 -5.54
C ARG A 54 -11.32 -1.61 -5.17
N GLY A 55 -10.55 -0.64 -5.66
CA GLY A 55 -10.67 0.74 -5.26
C GLY A 55 -10.37 0.92 -3.77
N GLU A 56 -9.33 0.27 -3.26
CA GLU A 56 -8.99 0.30 -1.83
C GLU A 56 -8.87 1.75 -1.35
N PRO A 57 -9.59 2.12 -0.28
CA PRO A 57 -9.79 3.52 0.06
C PRO A 57 -8.50 4.18 0.57
N TRP A 58 -7.60 3.41 1.19
CA TRP A 58 -6.33 3.90 1.72
C TRP A 58 -5.35 2.78 2.09
N GLY A 59 -4.11 3.16 2.42
CA GLY A 59 -3.06 2.26 2.94
C GLY A 59 -1.92 2.04 1.94
N VAL A 60 -0.95 1.19 2.30
CA VAL A 60 0.16 0.80 1.43
C VAL A 60 -0.11 -0.52 0.72
N TRP A 61 -0.12 -0.50 -0.61
CA TRP A 61 -0.38 -1.66 -1.46
C TRP A 61 0.71 -1.77 -2.53
N GLY A 62 1.35 -2.93 -2.65
CA GLY A 62 2.43 -3.18 -3.61
C GLY A 62 3.65 -2.24 -3.56
N GLY A 63 3.77 -1.42 -2.50
CA GLY A 63 4.83 -0.42 -2.33
C GLY A 63 4.40 1.00 -2.66
N GLU A 64 3.12 1.22 -2.94
CA GLU A 64 2.53 2.52 -3.20
C GLU A 64 1.51 2.88 -2.11
N ILE A 65 1.31 4.18 -1.86
CA ILE A 65 0.21 4.63 -1.00
C ILE A 65 -1.01 4.83 -1.87
N LEU A 66 -2.13 4.25 -1.44
CA LEU A 66 -3.44 4.55 -1.99
C LEU A 66 -4.11 5.60 -1.11
N GLU A 67 -4.78 6.54 -1.77
CA GLU A 67 -5.77 7.42 -1.16
C GLU A 67 -6.94 7.55 -2.13
N ARG A 68 -8.16 7.25 -1.66
CA ARG A 68 -9.39 7.28 -2.45
C ARG A 68 -9.30 6.44 -3.74
N GLY A 69 -8.69 5.26 -3.66
CA GLY A 69 -8.52 4.36 -4.80
C GLY A 69 -7.46 4.80 -5.82
N THR A 70 -6.68 5.84 -5.53
CA THR A 70 -5.63 6.35 -6.44
C THR A 70 -4.25 6.28 -5.79
N ILE A 71 -3.22 6.06 -6.61
CA ILE A 71 -1.83 6.10 -6.12
C ILE A 71 -1.44 7.55 -5.84
N VAL A 72 -0.92 7.78 -4.64
CA VAL A 72 -0.29 9.04 -4.24
C VAL A 72 1.16 8.80 -3.87
N SER A 73 2.04 9.75 -4.25
CA SER A 73 3.46 9.64 -3.94
C SER A 73 3.74 9.71 -2.44
N ARG A 74 3.01 10.57 -1.73
CA ARG A 74 3.07 10.77 -0.27
C ARG A 74 1.72 11.26 0.27
N LYS A 75 1.32 10.75 1.43
CA LYS A 75 0.13 11.26 2.14
C LYS A 75 0.39 12.64 2.72
N ARG A 76 -0.49 13.61 2.44
CA ARG A 76 -0.41 14.95 3.04
C ARG A 76 -0.83 14.87 4.52
N PRO A 77 -0.06 15.46 5.46
CA PRO A 77 -0.48 15.54 6.85
C PRO A 77 -1.87 16.20 6.97
N ARG A 78 -2.71 15.68 7.86
CA ARG A 78 -3.97 16.35 8.20
C ARG A 78 -3.63 17.68 8.89
N GLY A 79 -4.30 18.75 8.47
CA GLY A 79 -4.08 20.09 9.01
C GLY A 79 -4.46 21.18 8.02
N ARG A 80 -4.60 22.41 8.51
CA ARG A 80 -4.85 23.58 7.66
C ARG A 80 -3.75 23.64 6.59
N PRO A 81 -4.09 23.76 5.29
CA PRO A 81 -3.09 24.07 4.27
C PRO A 81 -2.25 25.24 4.77
N ARG A 82 -0.91 25.15 4.64
CA ARG A 82 -0.06 26.30 4.95
C ARG A 82 -0.58 27.47 4.13
N LYS A 83 -0.78 28.63 4.77
CA LYS A 83 -1.13 29.86 4.07
C LYS A 83 0.06 30.16 3.16
N GLU A 84 -0.06 29.82 1.89
CA GLU A 84 0.93 30.20 0.89
C GLU A 84 0.95 31.73 0.88
N VAL A 85 2.10 32.33 1.18
CA VAL A 85 2.33 33.72 0.90
C VAL A 85 2.53 33.77 -0.62
N VAL A 86 1.42 33.87 -1.36
CA VAL A 86 1.46 34.20 -2.78
C VAL A 86 1.99 35.63 -2.85
N ALA A 87 3.28 35.76 -3.11
CA ALA A 87 3.92 37.03 -3.42
C ALA A 87 3.58 37.39 -4.86
N ALA A 88 2.95 38.55 -5.04
CA ALA A 88 2.85 39.30 -6.28
C ALA A 88 3.15 40.76 -5.95
#